data_AF-A0A0R1S737-F1
#
_entry.id   AF-A0A0R1S737-F1
#
_cell.length_a   1.000
_cell.length_b   1.000
_cell.length_c   1.000
_cell.angle_alpha   90.00
_cell.angle_beta   90.00
_cell.angle_gamma   90.00
#
_symmetry.space_group_name_H-M   'P 1'
#
loop_
_entity.id
_entity.type
_entity.pdbx_description
1 polymer ?
#
loop_
_entity_poly.entity_id
_entity_poly.type
_entity_poly.pdbx_seq_one_letter_code
_entity_poly.pdbx_strand_id
1 'polypeptide(L)'
;MKALYKTHLSFIWIIIVALFNAIWLLISGSSGLMFLGNLDFLIGLALLVIASIFIVGSGHLFTGWRFSFRKKSDLESENGPKYPKAKEVASIKNQPIKVNRYARFCLSVGIFMIGLGIVLTSI
;
A
#
# COMPACT_ATOMS: atom_id res chain seq x y z
N MET A 1 24.45 -7.56 8.01
CA MET A 1 23.82 -8.72 7.34
C MET A 1 22.27 -8.73 7.35
N LYS A 2 21.54 -8.22 8.37
CA LYS A 2 20.05 -8.20 8.37
C LYS A 2 19.38 -7.23 7.38
N ALA A 3 20.11 -6.30 6.78
CA ALA A 3 19.59 -5.35 5.80
C ALA A 3 19.48 -5.95 4.38
N LEU A 4 20.39 -6.85 4.00
CA LEU A 4 20.41 -7.50 2.68
C LEU A 4 19.21 -8.43 2.49
N TYR A 5 18.90 -9.29 3.47
CA TYR A 5 17.76 -10.23 3.41
C TYR A 5 16.38 -9.54 3.16
N LYS A 6 16.26 -8.28 3.56
CA LYS A 6 14.97 -7.58 3.70
C LYS A 6 14.46 -6.97 2.39
N THR A 7 15.33 -6.82 1.41
CA THR A 7 15.03 -6.29 0.06
C THR A 7 14.67 -7.40 -0.92
N HIS A 8 15.03 -8.67 -0.65
CA HIS A 8 14.81 -9.77 -1.60
C HIS A 8 13.35 -10.15 -1.79
N LEU A 9 12.47 -9.91 -0.81
CA LEU A 9 11.09 -10.39 -0.91
C LEU A 9 10.33 -9.78 -2.10
N SER A 10 10.39 -8.45 -2.28
CA SER A 10 9.75 -7.79 -3.44
C SER A 10 10.35 -8.24 -4.76
N PHE A 11 11.68 -8.41 -4.82
CA PHE A 11 12.36 -8.90 -6.02
C PHE A 11 11.97 -10.34 -6.37
N ILE A 12 11.87 -11.23 -5.39
CA ILE A 12 11.42 -12.61 -5.59
C ILE A 12 10.00 -12.60 -6.18
N TRP A 13 9.09 -11.80 -5.62
CA TRP A 13 7.72 -11.69 -6.15
C TRP A 13 7.67 -11.09 -7.55
N ILE A 14 8.49 -10.08 -7.85
CA ILE A 14 8.62 -9.51 -9.20
C ILE A 14 9.07 -10.60 -10.19
N ILE A 15 10.08 -11.40 -9.84
CA ILE A 15 10.56 -12.50 -10.67
C ILE A 15 9.48 -13.56 -10.87
N ILE A 16 8.76 -13.95 -9.81
CA ILE A 16 7.66 -14.92 -9.89
C ILE A 16 6.56 -14.42 -10.84
N VAL A 17 6.13 -13.16 -10.69
CA VAL A 17 5.11 -12.55 -11.55
C VAL A 17 5.59 -12.49 -13.01
N ALA A 18 6.84 -12.10 -13.24
CA ALA A 18 7.41 -12.04 -14.58
C ALA A 18 7.48 -13.44 -15.24
N LEU A 19 7.91 -14.46 -14.48
CA LEU A 19 7.95 -15.84 -14.96
C LEU A 19 6.56 -16.39 -15.25
N PHE A 20 5.58 -16.13 -14.37
CA PHE A 20 4.19 -16.52 -14.58
C PHE A 20 3.63 -15.90 -15.86
N ASN A 21 3.85 -14.59 -16.05
CA ASN A 21 3.44 -13.88 -17.26
C ASN A 21 4.09 -14.47 -18.53
N ALA A 22 5.39 -14.73 -18.49
CA ALA A 22 6.13 -15.32 -19.61
C ALA A 22 5.61 -16.72 -19.96
N ILE A 23 5.37 -17.58 -18.97
CA ILE A 23 4.83 -18.93 -19.18
C ILE A 23 3.42 -18.85 -19.76
N TRP A 24 2.57 -17.96 -19.24
CA TRP A 24 1.22 -17.77 -19.76
C TRP A 24 1.23 -17.33 -21.23
N LEU A 25 2.12 -16.39 -21.58
CA LEU A 25 2.28 -15.92 -22.94
C LEU A 25 2.75 -17.03 -23.90
N LEU A 26 3.65 -17.91 -23.45
CA LEU A 26 4.10 -19.06 -24.24
C LEU A 26 2.96 -20.07 -24.51
N ILE A 27 2.02 -20.22 -23.59
CA ILE A 27 0.88 -21.16 -23.72
C ILE A 27 -0.26 -20.53 -24.55
N SER A 28 -0.62 -19.28 -24.28
CA SER A 28 -1.82 -18.64 -24.83
C SER A 28 -1.57 -17.85 -26.13
N GLY A 29 -0.30 -17.63 -26.48
CA GLY A 29 0.11 -16.78 -27.60
C GLY A 29 -0.39 -15.33 -27.47
N SER A 30 -0.37 -14.60 -28.57
CA SER A 30 -0.75 -13.18 -28.61
C SER A 30 -2.21 -12.91 -28.24
N SER A 31 -3.09 -13.90 -28.40
CA SER A 31 -4.51 -13.84 -28.04
C SER A 31 -4.76 -13.64 -26.54
N GLY A 32 -3.81 -14.01 -25.66
CA GLY A 32 -3.94 -13.88 -24.21
C GLY A 32 -3.43 -12.56 -23.63
N LEU A 33 -2.80 -11.69 -24.43
CA LEU A 33 -2.11 -10.48 -23.97
C LEU A 33 -3.05 -9.50 -23.28
N MET A 34 -4.21 -9.24 -23.89
CA MET A 34 -5.18 -8.26 -23.36
C MET A 34 -5.77 -8.71 -22.01
N PHE A 35 -6.06 -10.00 -21.85
CA PHE A 35 -6.57 -10.55 -20.60
C PHE A 35 -5.51 -10.45 -19.49
N LEU A 36 -4.29 -10.86 -19.80
CA LEU A 36 -3.18 -10.89 -18.84
C LEU A 36 -2.76 -9.48 -18.42
N GLY A 37 -2.67 -8.54 -19.37
CA GLY A 37 -2.36 -7.15 -19.09
C GLY A 37 -3.42 -6.47 -18.22
N ASN A 38 -4.70 -6.74 -18.47
CA ASN A 38 -5.79 -6.23 -17.63
C ASN A 38 -5.75 -6.80 -16.20
N LEU A 39 -5.45 -8.09 -16.05
CA LEU A 39 -5.28 -8.71 -14.74
C LEU A 39 -4.11 -8.08 -13.97
N ASP A 40 -2.95 -7.96 -14.61
CA ASP A 40 -1.76 -7.36 -14.00
C ASP A 40 -2.02 -5.91 -13.60
N PHE A 41 -2.69 -5.13 -14.45
CA PHE A 41 -3.07 -3.76 -14.15
C PHE A 41 -4.02 -3.68 -12.94
N LEU A 42 -5.08 -4.52 -12.91
CA LEU A 42 -6.06 -4.53 -11.83
C LEU A 42 -5.44 -4.93 -10.49
N ILE A 43 -4.63 -5.98 -10.47
CA ILE A 43 -3.94 -6.44 -9.25
C ILE A 43 -2.92 -5.39 -8.80
N GLY A 44 -2.16 -4.82 -9.73
CA GLY A 44 -1.22 -3.74 -9.43
C GLY A 44 -1.90 -2.50 -8.84
N LEU A 45 -3.07 -2.11 -9.36
CA LEU A 45 -3.89 -1.03 -8.82
C LEU A 45 -4.38 -1.35 -7.40
N ALA A 46 -4.88 -2.57 -7.18
CA ALA A 46 -5.31 -3.00 -5.84
C ALA A 46 -4.16 -2.94 -4.82
N LEU A 47 -2.95 -3.33 -5.22
CA LEU A 47 -1.75 -3.23 -4.38
C LEU A 47 -1.39 -1.77 -4.07
N LEU A 48 -1.53 -0.84 -5.01
CA LEU A 48 -1.34 0.59 -4.74
C LEU A 48 -2.35 1.13 -3.74
N VAL A 49 -3.62 0.76 -3.86
CA VAL A 49 -4.66 1.14 -2.89
C VAL A 49 -4.31 0.62 -1.49
N ILE A 50 -3.94 -0.66 -1.37
CA ILE A 50 -3.52 -1.25 -0.09
C ILE A 50 -2.27 -0.54 0.47
N ALA A 51 -1.29 -0.24 -0.38
CA ALA A 51 -0.11 0.50 0.02
C ALA A 51 -0.45 1.89 0.58
N SER A 52 -1.37 2.60 -0.08
CA SER A 52 -1.85 3.91 0.37
C SER A 52 -2.46 3.83 1.77
N ILE A 53 -3.26 2.81 2.06
CA ILE A 53 -3.87 2.58 3.37
C ILE A 53 -2.79 2.37 4.43
N PHE A 54 -1.76 1.57 4.14
CA PHE A 54 -0.65 1.34 5.07
C PHE A 54 0.19 2.60 5.32
N ILE A 55 0.40 3.44 4.31
CA ILE A 55 1.14 4.71 4.45
C ILE A 55 0.35 5.69 5.31
N VAL A 56 -0.92 5.91 4.98
CA VAL A 56 -1.82 6.82 5.71
C VAL A 56 -2.03 6.34 7.15
N GLY A 57 -2.19 5.04 7.35
CA GLY A 57 -2.35 4.45 8.68
C GLY A 57 -1.12 4.58 9.57
N SER A 58 0.08 4.50 8.98
CA SER A 58 1.33 4.69 9.71
C SER A 58 1.54 6.14 10.16
N GLY A 59 0.90 7.11 9.50
CA GLY A 59 0.93 8.53 9.89
C GLY A 59 -0.10 8.93 10.96
N HIS A 60 -0.80 7.97 11.58
CA HIS A 60 -1.91 8.23 12.50
C HIS A 60 -3.01 9.14 11.92
N LEU A 61 -3.08 9.32 10.60
CA LEU A 61 -4.04 10.21 9.94
C LEU A 61 -5.49 9.71 10.09
N PHE A 62 -5.67 8.39 10.28
CA PHE A 62 -6.98 7.81 10.61
C PHE A 62 -7.46 8.11 12.04
N THR A 63 -6.59 8.59 12.93
CA THR A 63 -7.01 8.93 14.31
C THR A 63 -7.99 10.11 14.30
N GLY A 64 -7.72 11.15 13.52
CA GLY A 64 -8.63 12.30 13.37
C GLY A 64 -9.98 11.91 12.77
N TRP A 65 -9.98 11.05 11.74
CA TRP A 65 -11.20 10.56 11.12
C TRP A 65 -12.07 9.73 12.08
N ARG A 66 -11.46 8.83 12.86
CA ARG A 66 -12.17 8.01 13.86
C ARG A 66 -12.79 8.84 14.98
N PHE A 67 -12.13 9.92 15.41
CA PHE A 67 -12.68 10.82 16.43
C PHE A 67 -13.73 11.80 15.88
N SER A 68 -13.69 12.14 14.58
CA SER A 68 -14.65 13.06 13.97
C SER A 68 -16.09 12.52 13.90
N PHE A 69 -16.28 11.20 13.91
CA PHE A 69 -17.64 10.60 13.88
C PHE A 69 -18.29 10.45 15.26
N ARG A 70 -17.51 10.52 16.34
CA ARG A 70 -18.05 10.53 17.71
C ARG A 70 -18.12 11.97 18.19
N LYS A 71 -19.23 12.66 17.91
CA LYS A 71 -19.61 13.86 18.68
C LYS A 71 -19.88 13.41 20.11
N LYS A 72 -18.97 13.72 21.04
CA LYS A 72 -19.24 13.60 22.47
C LYS A 72 -20.29 14.65 22.86
N SER A 73 -21.26 14.27 23.68
CA SER A 73 -22.15 15.24 24.33
C SER A 73 -21.33 16.07 25.34
N ASP A 74 -21.76 17.31 25.58
CA ASP A 74 -21.00 18.26 26.41
C ASP A 74 -20.68 17.73 27.81
N LEU A 75 -21.50 16.81 28.35
CA LEU A 75 -21.33 16.15 29.65
C LEU A 75 -20.20 15.09 29.69
N GLU A 76 -19.81 14.49 28.57
CA GLU A 76 -18.68 13.55 28.48
C GLU A 76 -17.33 14.25 28.25
N SER A 77 -17.35 15.57 28.00
CA SER A 77 -16.15 16.38 27.78
C SER A 77 -15.50 16.83 29.09
N GLU A 78 -16.29 16.96 30.16
CA GLU A 78 -15.86 17.45 31.48
C GLU A 78 -15.25 16.34 32.36
N ASN A 79 -15.70 15.09 32.19
CA ASN A 79 -15.20 13.90 32.90
C ASN A 79 -14.18 13.07 32.09
N GLY A 80 -13.72 13.58 30.94
CA GLY A 80 -12.68 12.91 30.15
C GLY A 80 -11.31 12.98 30.82
N PRO A 81 -10.43 11.97 30.65
CA PRO A 81 -9.05 12.08 31.12
C PRO A 81 -8.43 13.36 30.54
N LYS A 82 -7.82 14.17 31.42
CA LYS A 82 -7.14 15.44 31.11
C LYS A 82 -6.52 15.39 29.70
N TYR A 83 -6.98 16.26 28.81
CA TYR A 83 -6.43 16.37 27.46
C TYR A 83 -4.89 16.43 27.58
N PRO A 84 -4.14 15.54 26.90
CA PRO A 84 -2.69 15.55 26.94
C PRO A 84 -2.19 16.94 26.49
N LYS A 85 -1.09 17.41 27.10
CA LYS A 85 -0.55 18.75 26.84
C LYS A 85 -0.43 18.96 25.33
N ALA A 86 -0.90 20.11 24.81
CA ALA A 86 -0.93 20.39 23.37
C ALA A 86 0.41 20.10 22.66
N LYS A 87 1.54 20.31 23.37
CA LYS A 87 2.90 20.03 22.92
C LYS A 87 3.18 18.54 22.67
N GLU A 88 2.65 17.65 23.52
CA GLU A 88 2.78 16.19 23.36
C GLU A 88 1.97 15.70 22.17
N VAL A 89 0.73 16.19 21.99
CA VAL A 89 -0.12 15.86 20.84
C VAL A 89 0.48 16.35 19.52
N ALA A 90 1.06 17.55 19.50
CA ALA A 90 1.75 18.09 18.33
C ALA A 90 2.98 17.25 17.97
N SER A 91 3.75 16.80 18.96
CA SER A 91 4.94 15.97 18.73
C SER A 91 4.62 14.60 18.14
N ILE A 92 3.48 13.99 18.54
CA ILE A 92 3.01 12.72 18.01
C ILE A 92 2.48 12.88 16.59
N LYS A 93 1.75 13.97 16.30
CA LYS A 93 1.25 14.27 14.94
C LYS A 93 2.35 14.64 13.95
N ASN A 94 3.47 15.21 14.43
CA ASN A 94 4.64 15.55 13.61
C ASN A 94 5.64 14.38 13.43
N GLN A 95 5.30 13.16 13.86
CA GLN A 95 6.14 12.00 13.56
C GLN A 95 6.24 11.83 12.04
N PRO A 96 7.45 11.56 11.50
CA PRO A 96 7.63 11.38 10.06
C PRO A 96 6.81 10.19 9.57
N ILE A 97 6.17 10.34 8.41
CA ILE A 97 5.42 9.26 7.75
C ILE A 97 6.41 8.14 7.42
N LYS A 98 6.36 7.04 8.19
CA LYS A 98 7.23 5.88 7.99
C LYS A 98 6.56 4.91 7.03
N VAL A 99 7.18 4.69 5.87
CA VAL A 99 6.74 3.65 4.93
C VAL A 99 7.09 2.27 5.48
N ASN A 100 6.07 1.57 5.95
CA ASN A 100 6.20 0.21 6.48
C ASN A 100 6.72 -0.77 5.40
N ARG A 101 7.26 -1.92 5.82
CA ARG A 101 7.77 -2.96 4.93
C ARG A 101 6.68 -3.47 3.98
N TYR A 102 5.46 -3.64 4.48
CA TYR A 102 4.31 -4.06 3.68
C TYR A 102 3.94 -3.00 2.63
N ALA A 103 3.92 -1.72 3.01
CA ALA A 103 3.69 -0.63 2.06
C ALA A 103 4.76 -0.59 0.95
N ARG A 104 6.04 -0.74 1.30
CA ARG A 104 7.13 -0.82 0.32
C ARG A 104 6.99 -2.01 -0.63
N PHE A 105 6.60 -3.17 -0.10
CA PHE A 105 6.33 -4.35 -0.90
C PHE A 105 5.20 -4.11 -1.91
N CYS A 106 4.04 -3.67 -1.42
CA CYS A 106 2.88 -3.39 -2.27
C CYS A 106 3.16 -2.29 -3.30
N LEU A 107 3.91 -1.23 -2.94
CA LEU A 107 4.34 -0.20 -3.89
C LEU A 107 5.26 -0.78 -4.97
N SER A 108 6.29 -1.54 -4.59
CA SER A 108 7.28 -2.03 -5.55
C SER A 108 6.67 -3.04 -6.52
N VAL A 109 5.93 -4.02 -6.01
CA VAL A 109 5.28 -5.05 -6.84
C VAL A 109 4.11 -4.45 -7.63
N GLY A 110 3.32 -3.57 -7.01
CA GLY A 110 2.17 -2.94 -7.66
C GLY A 110 2.56 -2.04 -8.82
N ILE A 111 3.59 -1.19 -8.66
CA ILE A 111 4.10 -0.34 -9.74
C ILE A 111 4.64 -1.20 -10.89
N PHE A 112 5.37 -2.27 -10.57
CA PHE A 112 5.88 -3.19 -11.58
C PHE A 112 4.74 -3.86 -12.36
N MET A 113 3.72 -4.38 -11.68
CA MET A 113 2.55 -5.01 -12.33
C MET A 113 1.75 -4.02 -13.18
N ILE A 114 1.57 -2.77 -12.73
CA ILE A 114 0.91 -1.73 -13.54
C ILE A 114 1.72 -1.46 -14.81
N GLY A 115 3.04 -1.31 -14.69
CA GLY A 115 3.93 -1.11 -15.83
C GLY A 115 3.85 -2.26 -16.82
N LEU A 116 3.91 -3.50 -16.33
CA LEU A 116 3.73 -4.71 -17.14
C LEU A 116 2.36 -4.74 -17.82
N GLY A 117 1.29 -4.48 -17.06
CA GLY A 117 -0.07 -4.49 -17.59
C GLY A 117 -0.27 -3.48 -18.72
N ILE A 118 0.25 -2.26 -18.56
CA ILE A 118 0.23 -1.24 -19.62
C ILE A 118 0.98 -1.72 -20.86
N VAL A 119 2.20 -2.26 -20.69
CA VAL A 119 3.01 -2.75 -21.81
C VAL A 119 2.30 -3.90 -22.54
N LEU A 120 1.78 -4.88 -21.81
CA LEU A 120 1.09 -6.04 -22.39
C LEU A 120 -0.21 -5.66 -23.10
N THR A 121 -0.95 -4.69 -22.59
CA THR A 121 -2.19 -4.21 -23.23
C THR A 121 -1.92 -3.27 -24.40
N SER A 122 -0.74 -2.65 -24.47
CA SER A 122 -0.38 -1.70 -25.54
C SER A 122 0.32 -2.34 -26.74
N ILE A 123 0.61 -3.65 -26.67
CA ILE A 123 1.20 -4.46 -27.75
C ILE A 123 0.08 -5.26 -28.43
#